data_AF-A0A7S2GUA2-F1
#
_entry.id   AF-A0A7S2GUA2-F1
#
_cell.length_a   1.000
_cell.length_b   1.000
_cell.length_c   1.000
_cell.angle_alpha   90.00
_cell.angle_beta   90.00
_cell.angle_gamma   90.00
#
_symmetry.space_group_name_H-M   'P 1'
#
loop_
_entity.id
_entity.type
_entity.pdbx_description
1 polymer ?
#
loop_
_entity_poly.entity_id
_entity_poly.type
_entity_poly.pdbx_seq_one_letter_code
_entity_poly.pdbx_strand_id
1 'polypeptide(L)'
;PKSLGYIFTNVSVGGIMDEKRKGEQRVFSAFDEAASSSSFTMIRPGGLEEPKTNEILGPSTLEISQGDVLTGIVSRADLAEVSVEIALSSAANLRNTALELYYTDSAQPCEGRFKSFLSSGEIARLHGGTYEELFRGVQPNIDFYQL
;
A
#
# COMPACT_ATOMS: atom_id res chain seq x y z
N PRO A 1 -0.28 -1.30 -14.66
CA PRO A 1 0.53 -2.38 -14.06
C PRO A 1 1.07 -3.34 -15.12
N LYS A 2 2.38 -3.28 -15.41
CA LYS A 2 3.08 -4.27 -16.25
C LYS A 2 4.11 -5.07 -15.45
N SER A 3 4.05 -5.00 -14.12
CA SER A 3 4.92 -5.78 -13.24
C SER A 3 4.73 -7.29 -13.47
N LEU A 4 5.81 -8.05 -13.28
CA LEU A 4 5.78 -9.51 -13.43
C LEU A 4 4.78 -10.14 -12.45
N GLY A 5 4.71 -9.63 -11.22
CA GLY A 5 3.74 -10.08 -10.21
C GLY A 5 2.29 -9.86 -10.66
N TYR A 6 1.98 -8.70 -11.23
CA TYR A 6 0.64 -8.42 -11.76
C TYR A 6 0.26 -9.37 -12.89
N ILE A 7 1.13 -9.53 -13.89
CA ILE A 7 0.89 -10.39 -15.06
C ILE A 7 0.72 -11.85 -14.60
N PHE A 8 1.65 -12.36 -13.79
CA PHE A 8 1.59 -13.73 -13.30
C PHE A 8 0.30 -14.00 -12.52
N THR A 9 -0.07 -13.10 -11.60
CA THR A 9 -1.28 -13.28 -10.78
C THR A 9 -2.54 -13.21 -11.65
N ASN A 10 -2.65 -12.25 -12.56
CA ASN A 10 -3.79 -12.18 -13.46
C ASN A 10 -3.94 -13.41 -14.36
N VAL A 11 -2.83 -13.95 -14.88
CA VAL A 11 -2.89 -15.14 -15.72
C VAL A 11 -3.22 -16.39 -14.89
N SER A 12 -2.65 -16.52 -13.70
CA SER A 12 -2.79 -17.72 -12.86
C SER A 12 -4.13 -17.84 -12.13
N VAL A 13 -4.78 -16.73 -11.79
CA VAL A 13 -6.06 -16.72 -11.05
C VAL A 13 -7.16 -15.91 -11.76
N GLY A 14 -7.07 -15.78 -13.08
CA GLY A 14 -8.20 -15.33 -13.92
C GLY A 14 -8.56 -13.85 -13.80
N GLY A 15 -7.56 -12.97 -13.83
CA GLY A 15 -7.77 -11.51 -13.86
C GLY A 15 -8.00 -10.87 -12.49
N ILE A 16 -7.61 -11.53 -11.39
CA ILE A 16 -7.90 -11.05 -10.03
C ILE A 16 -7.41 -9.63 -9.73
N MET A 17 -6.27 -9.22 -10.29
CA MET A 17 -5.72 -7.88 -10.07
C MET A 17 -6.50 -6.82 -10.83
N ASP A 18 -7.05 -7.17 -12.00
CA ASP A 18 -7.98 -6.28 -12.73
C ASP A 18 -9.26 -6.09 -11.92
N GLU A 19 -9.80 -7.15 -11.33
CA GLU A 19 -10.99 -7.06 -10.48
C GLU A 19 -10.73 -6.30 -9.18
N LYS A 20 -9.57 -6.51 -8.53
CA LYS A 20 -9.14 -5.68 -7.40
C LYS A 20 -9.10 -4.22 -7.79
N ARG A 21 -8.51 -3.91 -8.95
CA ARG A 21 -8.42 -2.54 -9.46
C ARG A 21 -9.80 -1.91 -9.69
N LYS A 22 -10.72 -2.64 -10.33
CA LYS A 22 -12.12 -2.20 -10.51
C LYS A 22 -12.80 -1.94 -9.16
N GLY A 23 -12.52 -2.78 -8.16
CA GLY A 23 -12.99 -2.59 -6.79
C GLY A 23 -12.49 -1.29 -6.19
N GLU A 24 -11.18 -1.03 -6.25
CA GLU A 24 -10.58 0.22 -5.75
C GLU A 24 -11.23 1.45 -6.39
N GLN A 25 -11.37 1.46 -7.72
CA GLN A 25 -11.99 2.57 -8.46
C GLN A 25 -13.44 2.82 -8.03
N ARG A 26 -14.21 1.75 -7.82
CA ARG A 26 -15.60 1.86 -7.34
C ARG A 26 -15.69 2.39 -5.90
N VAL A 27 -14.73 2.05 -5.04
CA VAL A 27 -14.64 2.62 -3.69
C VAL A 27 -14.34 4.12 -3.78
N PHE A 28 -13.36 4.54 -4.58
CA PHE A 28 -13.10 5.96 -4.83
C PHE A 28 -14.37 6.69 -5.30
N SER A 29 -15.03 6.20 -6.35
CA SER A 29 -16.26 6.81 -6.87
C SER A 29 -17.39 6.89 -5.83
N ALA A 30 -17.61 5.82 -5.07
CA ALA A 30 -18.68 5.79 -4.07
C ALA A 30 -18.47 6.81 -2.94
N PHE A 31 -17.22 7.09 -2.56
CA PHE A 31 -16.89 8.05 -1.51
C PHE A 31 -16.67 9.49 -2.04
N ASP A 32 -16.45 9.68 -3.34
CA ASP A 32 -16.39 11.00 -3.99
C ASP A 32 -17.80 11.55 -4.29
N GLU A 33 -18.71 10.71 -4.78
CA GLU A 33 -20.09 11.08 -5.09
C GLU A 33 -20.94 11.34 -3.83
N ALA A 34 -20.63 10.63 -2.75
CA ALA A 34 -21.24 10.89 -1.47
C ALA A 34 -20.50 12.07 -0.82
N ALA A 35 -21.14 13.22 -0.66
CA ALA A 35 -20.70 14.29 0.25
C ALA A 35 -20.78 13.79 1.71
N SER A 36 -20.01 12.75 2.01
CA SER A 36 -20.14 11.88 3.16
C SER A 36 -19.12 12.30 4.21
N SER A 37 -19.52 12.21 5.48
CA SER A 37 -18.60 12.34 6.61
C SER A 37 -17.63 11.15 6.74
N SER A 38 -17.81 10.12 5.92
CA SER A 38 -17.00 8.91 5.93
C SER A 38 -15.83 9.04 4.95
N SER A 39 -14.73 8.36 5.27
CA SER A 39 -13.55 8.26 4.41
C SER A 39 -13.04 6.83 4.43
N PHE A 40 -12.23 6.48 3.45
CA PHE A 40 -11.56 5.18 3.41
C PHE A 40 -10.05 5.34 3.32
N THR A 41 -9.33 4.27 3.62
CA THR A 41 -7.92 4.09 3.29
C THR A 41 -7.78 2.71 2.67
N MET A 42 -7.14 2.61 1.50
CA MET A 42 -6.86 1.33 0.87
C MET A 42 -5.41 0.92 1.14
N ILE A 43 -5.24 -0.27 1.71
CA ILE A 43 -3.93 -0.87 1.92
C ILE A 43 -3.70 -1.89 0.80
N ARG A 44 -2.62 -1.71 0.04
CA ARG A 44 -2.10 -2.64 -0.96
C ARG A 44 -0.89 -3.36 -0.35
N PRO A 45 -1.11 -4.45 0.41
CA PRO A 45 0.02 -5.14 1.01
C PRO A 45 0.91 -5.76 -0.07
N GLY A 46 2.18 -5.92 0.28
CA GLY A 46 3.07 -6.83 -0.43
C GLY A 46 2.55 -8.27 -0.42
N GLY A 47 3.36 -9.18 -0.96
CA GLY A 47 3.11 -10.61 -0.83
C GLY A 47 2.89 -10.98 0.63
N LEU A 48 1.76 -11.64 0.93
CA LEU A 48 1.47 -12.13 2.28
C LEU A 48 2.30 -13.37 2.57
N GLU A 49 3.60 -13.14 2.78
CA GLU A 49 4.53 -14.14 3.26
C GLU A 49 4.42 -14.19 4.77
N GLU A 50 4.12 -15.38 5.26
CA GLU A 50 4.30 -15.66 6.68
C GLU A 50 5.80 -15.84 6.88
N PRO A 51 6.47 -15.10 7.80
CA PRO A 51 7.63 -15.70 8.42
C PRO A 51 7.18 -17.06 8.98
N LYS A 52 8.12 -17.96 9.32
CA LYS A 52 7.76 -19.21 10.01
C LYS A 52 6.89 -18.98 11.26
N THR A 53 6.84 -17.75 11.78
CA THR A 53 5.91 -17.22 12.78
C THR A 53 5.19 -15.95 12.30
N ASN A 54 3.86 -15.89 12.45
CA ASN A 54 3.02 -14.73 12.13
C ASN A 54 3.05 -13.71 13.29
N GLU A 55 4.14 -12.98 13.40
CA GLU A 55 4.41 -12.03 14.49
C GLU A 55 4.23 -10.57 14.04
N ILE A 56 3.93 -9.70 15.01
CA ILE A 56 3.91 -8.24 14.83
C ILE A 56 5.34 -7.75 15.06
N LEU A 57 6.02 -7.31 14.00
CA LEU A 57 7.35 -6.71 14.09
C LEU A 57 7.29 -5.21 14.33
N GLY A 58 6.16 -4.58 13.99
CA GLY A 58 5.85 -3.20 14.33
C GLY A 58 6.43 -2.16 13.35
N PRO A 59 6.08 -0.87 13.56
CA PRO A 59 6.27 0.22 12.61
C PRO A 59 7.74 0.44 12.21
N SER A 60 8.69 0.17 13.11
CA SER A 60 10.13 0.33 12.85
C SER A 60 10.68 -0.60 11.77
N THR A 61 9.95 -1.68 11.44
CA THR A 61 10.34 -2.62 10.37
C THR A 61 9.57 -2.39 9.07
N LEU A 62 8.52 -1.58 9.12
CA LEU A 62 7.59 -1.37 8.01
C LEU A 62 8.03 -0.19 7.15
N GLU A 63 7.61 -0.25 5.90
CA GLU A 63 7.73 0.82 4.93
C GLU A 63 6.39 1.04 4.24
N ILE A 64 6.04 2.31 4.05
CA ILE A 64 4.92 2.71 3.22
C ILE A 64 5.44 3.45 1.98
N SER A 65 4.89 3.11 0.83
CA SER A 65 4.99 3.92 -0.39
C SER A 65 3.62 4.24 -0.94
N GLN A 66 3.59 5.11 -1.94
CA GLN A 66 2.44 5.34 -2.81
C GLN A 66 2.94 5.38 -4.24
N GLY A 67 2.28 4.67 -5.15
CA GLY A 67 2.64 4.71 -6.57
C GLY A 67 2.46 3.43 -7.36
N ASP A 68 2.19 2.31 -6.69
CA ASP A 68 2.33 0.97 -7.28
C ASP A 68 3.71 0.77 -7.96
N VAL A 69 4.75 1.37 -7.36
CA VAL A 69 6.14 1.37 -7.86
C VAL A 69 6.95 0.28 -7.21
N LEU A 70 6.74 0.10 -5.91
CA LEU A 70 7.48 -0.82 -5.06
C LEU A 70 6.58 -1.98 -4.66
N THR A 71 7.22 -3.09 -4.37
CA THR A 71 6.59 -4.31 -3.86
C THR A 71 7.51 -4.92 -2.81
N GLY A 72 6.98 -5.83 -2.02
CA GLY A 72 7.73 -6.51 -0.97
C GLY A 72 6.86 -7.60 -0.36
N ILE A 73 7.12 -7.91 0.91
CA ILE A 73 6.32 -8.85 1.69
C ILE A 73 5.90 -8.22 3.02
N VAL A 74 4.83 -8.75 3.61
CA VAL A 74 4.40 -8.39 4.97
C VAL A 74 3.67 -9.57 5.60
N SER A 75 3.79 -9.72 6.93
CA SER A 75 3.00 -10.71 7.66
C SER A 75 1.53 -10.30 7.73
N ARG A 76 0.65 -11.28 7.96
CA ARG A 76 -0.78 -11.00 8.19
C ARG A 76 -0.98 -10.26 9.52
N ALA A 77 -0.15 -10.52 10.52
CA ALA A 77 -0.20 -9.88 11.82
C ALA A 77 0.11 -8.37 11.72
N ASP A 78 1.21 -7.98 11.07
CA ASP A 78 1.54 -6.56 10.87
C ASP A 78 0.52 -5.85 9.98
N LEU A 79 0.00 -6.52 8.94
CA LEU A 79 -1.08 -5.97 8.13
C LEU A 79 -2.34 -5.71 8.96
N ALA A 80 -2.72 -6.64 9.85
CA ALA A 80 -3.87 -6.48 10.72
C ALA A 80 -3.67 -5.31 11.71
N GLU A 81 -2.49 -5.21 12.31
CA GLU A 81 -2.14 -4.13 13.24
C GLU A 81 -2.21 -2.77 12.55
N VAL A 82 -1.56 -2.62 11.38
CA VAL A 82 -1.63 -1.39 10.58
C VAL A 82 -3.08 -1.04 10.21
N SER A 83 -3.92 -2.03 9.91
CA SER A 83 -5.33 -1.80 9.57
C SER A 83 -6.11 -1.20 10.74
N VAL A 84 -5.87 -1.70 11.96
CA VAL A 84 -6.49 -1.17 13.19
C VAL A 84 -6.00 0.25 13.46
N GLU A 85 -4.69 0.47 13.37
CA GLU A 85 -4.06 1.78 13.62
C GLU A 85 -4.54 2.85 12.63
N ILE A 86 -4.68 2.50 11.35
CA ILE A 86 -5.28 3.40 10.34
C ILE A 86 -6.73 3.71 10.69
N ALA A 87 -7.52 2.73 11.11
CA ALA A 87 -8.94 2.92 11.44
C ALA A 87 -9.15 3.79 12.69
N LEU A 88 -8.22 3.75 13.64
CA LEU A 88 -8.24 4.57 14.86
C LEU A 88 -7.61 5.96 14.65
N SER A 89 -6.80 6.13 13.61
CA SER A 89 -6.12 7.39 13.32
C SER A 89 -7.08 8.51 12.92
N SER A 90 -6.85 9.70 13.47
CA SER A 90 -7.53 10.93 13.06
C SER A 90 -6.76 11.70 11.97
N ALA A 91 -5.66 11.15 11.45
CA ALA A 91 -4.78 11.84 10.52
C ALA A 91 -5.49 12.09 9.17
N ALA A 92 -5.67 13.36 8.82
CA ALA A 92 -6.43 13.76 7.63
C ALA A 92 -5.81 13.25 6.31
N ASN A 93 -4.49 13.05 6.31
CA ASN A 93 -3.73 12.60 5.14
C ASN A 93 -3.94 11.11 4.79
N LEU A 94 -4.55 10.32 5.69
CA LEU A 94 -4.96 8.94 5.43
C LEU A 94 -6.34 8.83 4.77
N ARG A 95 -7.07 9.94 4.62
CA ARG A 95 -8.43 9.92 4.06
C ARG A 95 -8.39 9.83 2.54
N ASN A 96 -9.27 9.00 2.01
CA ASN A 96 -9.53 8.81 0.58
C ASN A 96 -8.25 8.56 -0.21
N THR A 97 -7.39 7.70 0.31
CA THR A 97 -6.08 7.43 -0.28
C THR A 97 -5.80 5.93 -0.35
N ALA A 98 -4.82 5.57 -1.17
CA ALA A 98 -4.25 4.24 -1.22
C ALA A 98 -2.76 4.30 -0.86
N LEU A 99 -2.28 3.26 -0.18
CA LEU A 99 -0.89 3.08 0.21
C LEU A 99 -0.44 1.65 0.00
N GLU A 100 0.84 1.45 -0.32
CA GLU A 100 1.46 0.14 -0.34
C GLU A 100 2.20 -0.13 0.98
N LEU A 101 2.15 -1.37 1.49
CA LEU A 101 2.73 -1.75 2.79
C LEU A 101 3.59 -3.01 2.66
N TYR A 102 4.82 -2.96 3.16
CA TYR A 102 5.75 -4.08 3.20
C TYR A 102 6.86 -3.86 4.23
N TYR A 103 7.68 -4.88 4.51
CA TYR A 103 8.89 -4.72 5.30
C TYR A 103 9.97 -3.95 4.53
N THR A 104 10.67 -3.06 5.23
CA THR A 104 11.70 -2.17 4.65
C THR A 104 12.80 -2.96 3.91
N ASP A 105 13.21 -4.10 4.45
CA ASP A 105 14.26 -4.95 3.88
C ASP A 105 13.79 -5.80 2.69
N SER A 106 12.48 -5.90 2.48
CA SER A 106 11.87 -6.63 1.37
C SER A 106 11.52 -5.75 0.17
N ALA A 107 11.59 -4.42 0.32
CA ALA A 107 11.17 -3.46 -0.68
C ALA A 107 12.00 -3.58 -1.97
N GLN A 108 11.33 -3.80 -3.10
CA GLN A 108 11.92 -3.97 -4.43
C GLN A 108 11.07 -3.23 -5.48
N PRO A 109 11.64 -2.75 -6.59
CA PRO A 109 10.87 -2.16 -7.67
C PRO A 109 9.99 -3.22 -8.36
N CYS A 110 8.71 -2.94 -8.56
CA CYS A 110 7.79 -3.87 -9.21
C CYS A 110 8.06 -4.04 -10.71
N GLU A 111 8.71 -3.05 -11.34
CA GLU A 111 9.14 -3.06 -12.74
C GLU A 111 10.58 -2.56 -12.88
N GLY A 112 11.29 -3.03 -13.91
CA GLY A 112 12.69 -2.64 -14.16
C GLY A 112 12.89 -1.13 -14.35
N ARG A 113 11.89 -0.43 -14.91
CA ARG A 113 11.92 1.04 -15.10
C ARG A 113 11.92 1.82 -13.79
N PHE A 114 11.53 1.22 -12.68
CA PHE A 114 11.45 1.85 -11.36
C PHE A 114 12.70 1.65 -10.51
N LYS A 115 13.72 0.96 -11.02
CA LYS A 115 14.98 0.74 -10.29
C LYS A 115 15.64 2.04 -9.83
N SER A 116 15.57 3.09 -10.64
CA SER A 116 16.12 4.40 -10.29
C SER A 116 15.41 5.04 -9.10
N PHE A 117 14.13 4.73 -8.86
CA PHE A 117 13.31 5.37 -7.82
C PHE A 117 13.75 5.00 -6.40
N LEU A 118 14.37 3.83 -6.21
CA LEU A 118 14.99 3.47 -4.93
C LEU A 118 16.20 4.34 -4.59
N SER A 119 16.88 4.89 -5.61
CA SER A 119 18.10 5.69 -5.45
C SER A 119 17.88 7.20 -5.65
N SER A 120 16.82 7.60 -6.36
CA SER A 120 16.55 9.02 -6.68
C SER A 120 15.75 9.76 -5.61
N GLY A 121 15.04 9.03 -4.74
CA GLY A 121 14.12 9.63 -3.76
C GLY A 121 12.85 10.23 -4.39
N GLU A 122 12.60 9.96 -5.67
CA GLU A 122 11.45 10.45 -6.43
C GLU A 122 10.13 9.87 -5.93
N ILE A 123 10.18 8.67 -5.33
CA ILE A 123 9.07 8.07 -4.59
C ILE A 123 9.42 8.11 -3.11
N ALA A 124 8.53 8.71 -2.32
CA ALA A 124 8.68 8.73 -0.89
C ALA A 124 8.58 7.31 -0.32
N ARG A 125 9.62 6.91 0.41
CA ARG A 125 9.66 5.69 1.24
C ARG A 125 9.51 6.14 2.68
N LEU A 126 8.35 5.87 3.26
CA LEU A 126 7.96 6.36 4.57
C LEU A 126 8.32 5.34 5.64
N HIS A 127 8.89 5.83 6.74
CA HIS A 127 9.36 5.03 7.87
C HIS A 127 9.02 5.74 9.18
N GLY A 128 8.94 5.00 10.28
CA GLY A 128 8.70 5.56 11.60
C GLY A 128 8.95 4.57 12.74
N GLY A 129 9.25 5.07 13.93
CA GLY A 129 9.32 4.25 15.15
C GLY A 129 7.95 4.02 15.79
N THR A 130 6.94 4.82 15.42
CA THR A 130 5.52 4.64 15.77
C THR A 130 4.64 4.64 14.51
N TYR A 131 3.37 4.24 14.65
CA TYR A 131 2.41 4.27 13.54
C TYR A 131 2.11 5.71 13.08
N GLU A 132 2.03 6.68 14.00
CA GLU A 132 1.86 8.10 13.64
C GLU A 132 3.04 8.63 12.83
N GLU A 133 4.26 8.20 13.16
CA GLU A 133 5.45 8.54 12.38
C GLU A 133 5.43 7.88 11.00
N LEU A 134 5.08 6.59 10.93
CA LEU A 134 4.98 5.83 9.69
C LEU A 134 3.97 6.46 8.71
N PHE A 135 2.84 6.96 9.22
CA PHE A 135 1.76 7.54 8.40
C PHE A 135 1.98 9.01 8.02
N ARG A 136 2.90 9.72 8.67
CA ARG A 136 3.03 11.19 8.58
C ARG A 136 3.21 11.71 7.16
N GLY A 137 3.93 10.98 6.32
CA GLY A 137 4.26 11.39 4.96
C GLY A 137 3.26 10.97 3.88
N VAL A 138 2.22 10.18 4.24
CA VAL A 138 1.21 9.72 3.28
C VAL A 138 0.51 10.93 2.69
N GLN A 139 0.34 10.94 1.38
CA GLN A 139 -0.36 11.98 0.64
C GLN A 139 -1.83 11.57 0.44
N PRO A 140 -2.79 12.49 0.68
CA PRO A 140 -4.21 12.23 0.49
C PRO A 140 -4.59 12.22 -1.00
N ASN A 141 -5.73 11.59 -1.33
CA ASN A 141 -6.33 11.63 -2.67
C ASN A 141 -5.42 11.16 -3.80
N ILE A 142 -4.53 10.22 -3.51
CA ILE A 142 -3.60 9.67 -4.48
C ILE A 142 -4.14 8.33 -5.00
N ASP A 143 -4.36 8.28 -6.32
CA ASP A 143 -4.61 7.04 -7.08
C ASP A 143 -3.66 6.97 -8.30
N PHE A 144 -2.48 6.40 -8.10
CA PHE A 144 -1.35 6.46 -9.06
C PHE A 144 -1.48 5.55 -10.30
N TYR A 145 -2.67 5.48 -10.91
CA TYR A 145 -2.83 4.92 -12.25
C TYR A 145 -3.11 5.96 -13.34
N GLN A 146 -2.91 7.25 -13.03
CA GLN A 146 -3.06 8.36 -13.98
C GLN A 146 -1.76 8.78 -14.69
N LEU A 147 -0.75 7.90 -14.76
CA LEU A 147 0.45 8.09 -15.62
C LEU A 147 0.47 7.08 -16.78
#